data_AF-A0A6F8V6V6-F1
#
_entry.id   AF-A0A6F8V6V6-F1
#
_cell.length_a   1.000
_cell.length_b   1.000
_cell.length_c   1.000
_cell.angle_alpha   90.00
_cell.angle_beta   90.00
_cell.angle_gamma   90.00
#
_symmetry.space_group_name_H-M   'P 1'
#
loop_
_entity.id
_entity.type
_entity.pdbx_description
1 polymer ?
#
loop_
_entity_poly.entity_id
_entity_poly.type
_entity_poly.pdbx_seq_one_letter_code
_entity_poly.pdbx_strand_id
1 'polypeptide(L)'
;MGLFHQSAEKEKLEALENVISKNNRGIFKRIDENRELLELLYEKTPELMDECSWIRGWIESQDEFLSKLAEVSGVENRTYNITAGKPYPRPFPKKPDCLTDSSNEGNTV
;
A
#
# COMPACT_ATOMS: atom_id res chain seq x y z
N MET A 1 -0.59 -19.93 -39.09
CA MET A 1 0.33 -19.72 -37.96
C MET A 1 -0.25 -18.89 -36.80
N GLY A 2 -1.55 -18.55 -36.77
CA GLY A 2 -2.12 -17.66 -35.73
C GLY A 2 -2.65 -18.33 -34.44
N LEU A 3 -2.99 -19.62 -34.48
CA LEU A 3 -3.69 -20.29 -33.36
C LEU A 3 -2.81 -20.54 -32.14
N PHE A 4 -1.52 -20.87 -32.33
CA PHE A 4 -0.59 -21.17 -31.22
C PHE A 4 -0.12 -19.91 -30.47
N HIS A 5 -0.10 -18.75 -31.11
CA HIS A 5 0.23 -17.48 -30.44
C HIS A 5 -0.92 -17.03 -29.53
N GLN A 6 -2.15 -17.16 -30.01
CA GLN A 6 -3.34 -16.73 -29.27
C GLN A 6 -3.57 -17.56 -28.00
N SER A 7 -3.24 -18.86 -28.01
CA SER A 7 -3.31 -19.69 -26.80
C SER A 7 -2.25 -19.29 -25.76
N ALA A 8 -1.01 -19.02 -26.19
CA ALA A 8 0.07 -18.64 -25.29
C ALA A 8 -0.15 -17.25 -24.65
N GLU A 9 -0.69 -16.28 -25.40
CA GLU A 9 -1.05 -14.96 -24.87
C GLU A 9 -2.16 -15.06 -23.82
N LYS A 10 -3.17 -15.90 -24.07
CA LYS A 10 -4.25 -16.17 -23.14
C LYS A 10 -3.73 -16.84 -21.85
N GLU A 11 -2.91 -17.88 -21.98
CA GLU A 11 -2.29 -18.56 -20.84
C GLU A 11 -1.45 -17.61 -19.99
N LYS A 12 -0.68 -16.71 -20.63
CA LYS A 12 0.09 -15.67 -19.93
C LYS A 12 -0.82 -14.71 -19.17
N LEU A 13 -1.92 -14.27 -19.78
CA LEU A 13 -2.86 -13.36 -19.14
C LEU A 13 -3.53 -14.01 -17.91
N GLU A 14 -3.99 -15.26 -18.07
CA GLU A 14 -4.55 -16.04 -16.96
C GLU A 14 -3.53 -16.25 -15.82
N ALA A 15 -2.26 -16.47 -16.16
CA ALA A 15 -1.19 -16.58 -15.16
C ALA A 15 -0.99 -15.25 -14.41
N LEU A 16 -0.97 -14.12 -15.12
CA LEU A 16 -0.86 -12.79 -14.51
C LEU A 16 -2.06 -12.49 -13.61
N GLU A 17 -3.28 -12.75 -14.06
CA GLU A 17 -4.50 -12.57 -13.26
C GLU A 17 -4.47 -13.44 -11.99
N ASN A 18 -4.00 -14.69 -12.08
CA ASN A 18 -3.85 -15.55 -10.92
C ASN A 18 -2.82 -14.99 -9.93
N VAL A 19 -1.70 -14.44 -10.40
CA VAL A 19 -0.71 -13.80 -9.53
C VAL A 19 -1.32 -12.58 -8.84
N ILE A 20 -1.96 -11.68 -9.59
CA ILE A 20 -2.55 -10.44 -9.05
C ILE A 20 -3.66 -10.75 -8.03
N SER A 21 -4.50 -11.75 -8.30
CA SER A 21 -5.66 -12.05 -7.46
C SER A 21 -5.35 -12.92 -6.23
N LYS A 22 -4.33 -13.79 -6.28
CA LYS A 22 -4.13 -14.83 -5.24
C LYS A 22 -2.75 -14.82 -4.60
N ASN A 23 -1.71 -14.35 -5.27
CA ASN A 23 -0.36 -14.38 -4.71
C ASN A 23 -0.28 -13.50 -3.46
N ASN A 24 0.20 -14.05 -2.35
CA ASN A 24 0.27 -13.37 -1.05
C ASN A 24 -1.05 -12.69 -0.66
N ARG A 25 -2.19 -13.40 -0.84
CA ARG A 25 -3.56 -12.95 -0.54
C ARG A 25 -4.11 -11.87 -1.48
N GLY A 26 -3.42 -11.58 -2.59
CA GLY A 26 -3.92 -10.75 -3.68
C GLY A 26 -3.60 -9.26 -3.53
N ILE A 27 -3.75 -8.53 -4.63
CA ILE A 27 -3.31 -7.15 -4.82
C ILE A 27 -3.87 -6.18 -3.77
N PHE A 28 -5.16 -6.29 -3.41
CA PHE A 28 -5.76 -5.41 -2.40
C PHE A 28 -5.17 -5.64 -1.01
N LYS A 29 -4.80 -6.87 -0.65
CA LYS A 29 -4.10 -7.12 0.61
C LYS A 29 -2.70 -6.55 0.61
N ARG A 30 -2.00 -6.62 -0.53
CA ARG A 30 -0.67 -6.02 -0.67
C ARG A 30 -0.70 -4.49 -0.56
N ILE A 31 -1.68 -3.84 -1.18
CA ILE A 31 -1.91 -2.40 -1.01
C ILE A 31 -2.16 -2.07 0.46
N ASP A 32 -3.06 -2.81 1.11
CA ASP A 32 -3.40 -2.63 2.52
C ASP A 32 -2.17 -2.78 3.43
N GLU A 33 -1.40 -3.86 3.29
CA GLU A 33 -0.17 -4.13 4.06
C GLU A 33 0.91 -3.05 3.85
N ASN A 34 1.05 -2.54 2.61
CA ASN A 34 2.00 -1.47 2.31
C ASN A 34 1.64 -0.17 3.07
N ARG A 35 0.34 0.13 3.15
CA ARG A 35 -0.18 1.26 3.95
C ARG A 35 -0.04 1.00 5.45
N GLU A 36 -0.28 -0.24 5.91
CA GLU A 36 -0.08 -0.65 7.31
C GLU A 36 1.35 -0.41 7.77
N LEU A 37 2.31 -0.76 6.92
CA LEU A 37 3.72 -0.58 7.21
C LEU A 37 4.06 0.89 7.43
N LEU A 38 3.52 1.80 6.61
CA LEU A 38 3.75 3.23 6.80
C LEU A 38 3.11 3.77 8.08
N GLU A 39 1.91 3.31 8.45
CA GLU A 39 1.30 3.64 9.75
C GLU A 39 2.20 3.17 10.90
N LEU A 40 2.69 1.93 10.82
CA LEU A 40 3.56 1.35 11.84
C LEU A 40 4.89 2.12 11.96
N LEU A 41 5.48 2.53 10.84
CA LEU A 41 6.72 3.30 10.84
C LEU A 41 6.53 4.68 11.45
N TYR A 42 5.42 5.37 11.15
CA TYR A 42 5.07 6.63 11.79
C TYR A 42 4.83 6.47 13.30
N GLU A 43 4.23 5.35 13.74
CA GLU A 43 3.93 5.12 15.15
C GLU A 43 5.15 4.70 15.96
N LYS A 44 5.98 3.80 15.41
CA LYS A 44 7.03 3.10 16.18
C LYS A 44 8.42 3.70 16.02
N THR A 45 8.68 4.37 14.90
CA THR A 45 10.01 4.90 14.57
C THR A 45 9.91 6.25 13.86
N PRO A 46 9.27 7.27 14.47
CA PRO A 46 9.15 8.59 13.86
C PRO A 46 10.51 9.23 13.56
N GLU A 47 11.52 9.00 14.40
CA GLU A 47 12.89 9.48 14.20
C GLU A 47 13.51 8.94 12.91
N LEU A 48 13.31 7.65 12.61
CA LEU A 48 13.72 7.05 11.35
C LEU A 48 13.03 7.70 10.17
N MET A 49 11.74 8.05 10.31
CA MET A 49 10.96 8.68 9.23
C MET A 49 11.39 10.12 8.96
N ASP A 50 11.95 10.82 9.95
CA ASP A 50 12.52 12.15 9.78
C ASP A 50 13.93 12.10 9.17
N GLU A 51 14.77 11.16 9.60
CA GLU A 51 16.12 10.96 9.02
C GLU A 51 16.05 10.40 7.59
N CYS A 52 15.18 9.42 7.36
CA CYS A 52 15.09 8.66 6.12
C CYS A 52 13.78 8.97 5.36
N SER A 53 13.57 10.25 5.04
CA SER A 53 12.37 10.72 4.31
C SER A 53 12.09 9.97 2.99
N TRP A 54 13.11 9.38 2.36
CA TRP A 54 12.99 8.56 1.16
C TRP A 54 12.13 7.30 1.36
N ILE A 55 12.02 6.77 2.59
CA ILE A 55 11.20 5.59 2.91
C ILE A 55 9.74 5.86 2.58
N ARG A 56 9.23 7.05 2.92
CA ARG A 56 7.86 7.45 2.56
C ARG A 56 7.67 7.44 1.05
N GLY A 57 8.60 8.05 0.32
CA GLY A 57 8.55 8.11 -1.14
C GLY A 57 8.60 6.72 -1.79
N TRP A 58 9.42 5.82 -1.25
CA TRP A 58 9.46 4.43 -1.69
C TRP A 58 8.12 3.73 -1.48
N ILE A 59 7.53 3.82 -0.29
CA ILE A 59 6.22 3.21 0.00
C ILE A 59 5.11 3.81 -0.89
N GLU A 60 5.13 5.12 -1.10
CA GLU A 60 4.19 5.83 -1.98
C GLU A 60 4.30 5.32 -3.44
N SER A 61 5.53 5.11 -3.93
CA SER A 61 5.75 4.53 -5.27
C SER A 61 5.21 3.10 -5.39
N GLN A 62 5.32 2.29 -4.33
CA GLN A 62 4.75 0.95 -4.31
C GLN A 62 3.21 1.01 -4.29
N ASP A 63 2.63 1.93 -3.53
CA ASP A 63 1.18 2.11 -3.45
C ASP A 63 0.59 2.52 -4.82
N GLU A 64 1.25 3.46 -5.50
CA GLU A 64 0.86 3.90 -6.83
C GLU A 64 0.93 2.76 -7.86
N PHE A 65 2.05 2.02 -7.86
CA PHE A 65 2.24 0.89 -8.75
C PHE A 65 1.18 -0.20 -8.53
N LEU A 66 0.97 -0.62 -7.28
CA LEU A 66 0.01 -1.67 -6.94
C LEU A 66 -1.43 -1.22 -7.21
N SER A 67 -1.77 0.04 -6.96
CA SER A 67 -3.10 0.60 -7.23
C SER A 67 -3.40 0.63 -8.72
N LYS A 68 -2.45 1.09 -9.55
CA LYS A 68 -2.58 1.03 -11.02
C LYS A 68 -2.69 -0.41 -11.51
N LEU A 69 -1.91 -1.34 -10.94
CA LEU A 69 -1.99 -2.75 -11.30
C LEU A 69 -3.37 -3.34 -10.97
N ALA A 70 -3.94 -3.02 -9.81
CA ALA A 70 -5.29 -3.44 -9.45
C ALA A 70 -6.33 -2.89 -10.45
N GLU A 71 -6.25 -1.60 -10.76
CA GLU A 71 -7.14 -0.93 -11.72
C GLU A 71 -7.11 -1.60 -13.10
N VAL A 72 -5.94 -1.77 -13.71
CA VAL A 72 -5.82 -2.36 -15.06
C VAL A 72 -6.14 -3.84 -15.10
N SER A 73 -5.97 -4.56 -13.99
CA SER A 73 -6.27 -6.00 -13.91
C SER A 73 -7.76 -6.32 -13.85
N GLY A 74 -8.61 -5.36 -13.47
CA GLY A 74 -10.04 -5.59 -13.27
C GLY A 74 -10.38 -6.58 -12.15
N VAL A 75 -9.42 -6.96 -11.30
CA VAL A 75 -9.66 -7.88 -10.17
C VAL A 75 -10.62 -7.24 -9.18
N GLU A 76 -11.67 -7.97 -8.83
CA GLU A 76 -12.66 -7.51 -7.86
C GLU A 76 -12.09 -7.46 -6.44
N ASN A 77 -12.35 -6.34 -5.74
CA ASN A 77 -12.07 -6.24 -4.32
C ASN A 77 -13.17 -6.92 -3.50
N ARG A 78 -13.07 -8.25 -3.36
CA ARG A 78 -14.05 -9.07 -2.62
C ARG A 78 -14.09 -8.79 -1.12
N THR A 79 -13.12 -8.05 -0.60
CA THR A 79 -12.99 -7.70 0.82
C THR A 79 -13.51 -6.28 1.09
N TYR A 80 -13.89 -5.52 0.06
CA TYR A 80 -14.46 -4.20 0.19
C TYR A 80 -15.73 -4.27 1.05
N ASN A 81 -15.77 -3.53 2.16
CA ASN A 81 -16.90 -3.43 3.10
C ASN A 81 -17.25 -4.67 3.95
N ILE A 82 -16.33 -5.64 4.15
CA ILE A 82 -16.58 -6.71 5.15
C ILE A 82 -16.83 -6.11 6.54
N THR A 83 -16.14 -5.01 6.87
CA THR A 83 -16.27 -4.31 8.15
C THR A 83 -16.93 -2.95 7.93
N ALA A 84 -18.13 -2.77 8.49
CA ALA A 84 -18.84 -1.49 8.43
C ALA A 84 -17.97 -0.34 8.96
N GLY A 85 -17.83 0.73 8.17
CA GLY A 85 -17.09 1.93 8.55
C GLY A 85 -15.57 1.87 8.41
N LYS A 86 -15.00 0.77 7.91
CA LYS A 86 -13.55 0.67 7.63
C LYS A 86 -13.32 0.39 6.13
N PRO A 87 -12.88 1.40 5.34
CA PRO A 87 -12.56 1.17 3.94
C PRO A 87 -11.42 0.15 3.83
N TYR A 88 -11.49 -0.70 2.82
CA TYR A 88 -10.46 -1.70 2.53
C TYR A 88 -10.09 -1.66 1.04
N PRO A 89 -8.82 -1.48 0.66
CA PRO A 89 -7.67 -1.21 1.52
C PRO A 89 -7.83 0.06 2.37
N ARG A 90 -7.12 0.14 3.50
CA ARG A 90 -7.07 1.37 4.32
C ARG A 90 -6.64 2.59 3.48
N PRO A 91 -7.00 3.84 3.81
CA PRO A 91 -6.53 5.02 3.09
C PRO A 91 -5.00 5.15 3.18
N PHE A 92 -4.37 5.86 2.24
CA PHE A 92 -2.94 6.11 2.33
C PHE A 92 -2.62 6.97 3.58
N PRO A 93 -1.67 6.56 4.44
CA PRO A 93 -1.39 7.26 5.69
C PRO A 93 -0.87 8.68 5.47
N LYS A 94 -1.39 9.62 6.26
CA LYS A 94 -0.88 11.00 6.29
C LYS A 94 0.34 11.06 7.21
N LYS A 95 1.32 11.92 6.87
CA LYS A 95 2.41 12.23 7.79
C LYS A 95 1.80 12.83 9.07
N PRO A 96 2.13 12.35 10.26
CA PRO A 96 1.74 13.02 11.51
C PRO A 96 2.28 14.44 11.51
N ASP A 97 1.51 15.40 12.02
CA ASP A 97 2.04 16.73 12.31
C ASP A 97 3.20 16.54 13.30
N CYS A 98 4.36 17.15 13.02
CA CYS A 98 5.48 17.09 13.94
C CYS A 98 5.00 17.57 15.30
N LEU A 99 5.23 16.77 16.35
CA LEU A 99 5.06 17.24 17.72
C LEU A 99 6.02 18.40 17.88
N THR A 100 5.52 19.63 17.77
CA THR A 100 6.25 20.82 18.18
C THR A 100 6.72 20.57 19.60
N ASP A 101 8.03 20.61 19.77
CA ASP A 101 8.72 20.33 21.02
C ASP A 101 7.99 20.97 22.21
N SER A 102 7.66 20.14 23.19
CA SER A 102 7.41 20.61 24.56
C SER A 102 8.75 21.03 25.19
N SER A 103 9.38 22.04 24.60
CA SER A 103 10.56 22.72 25.13
C SER A 103 10.17 24.13 25.54
N ASN A 104 9.29 24.25 26.55
CA ASN A 104 9.23 25.46 27.37
C ASN A 104 8.44 25.20 28.64
N GLU A 105 9.14 25.10 29.76
CA GLU A 105 8.94 25.89 30.99
C GLU A 105 9.57 25.17 32.17
N GLY A 106 10.72 25.67 32.59
CA GLY A 106 11.43 25.20 33.77
C GLY A 106 12.62 26.09 34.11
N ASN A 107 12.48 27.41 33.94
CA ASN A 107 13.43 28.38 34.47
C ASN A 107 12.66 29.31 35.42
N THR A 108 12.55 28.88 36.67
CA THR A 108 12.18 29.75 37.79
C THR A 108 13.41 29.93 38.66
N VAL A 109 13.84 31.20 38.69
CA VAL A 109 14.71 31.94 39.62
C VAL A 109 15.30 31.17 40.80
#